data_AF-A0A5M5BVC8-F1
#
_entry.id   AF-A0A5M5BVC8-F1
#
_cell.length_a   1.000
_cell.length_b   1.000
_cell.length_c   1.000
_cell.angle_alpha   90.00
_cell.angle_beta   90.00
_cell.angle_gamma   90.00
#
_symmetry.space_group_name_H-M   'P 1'
#
loop_
_entity.id
_entity.type
_entity.pdbx_description
1 polymer ?
#
loop_
_entity_poly.entity_id
_entity_poly.type
_entity_poly.pdbx_seq_one_letter_code
_entity_poly.pdbx_strand_id
1 'polypeptide(L)'
;MKPTSKTLSWAFVIILLAVGIFTGLGVILMHKQPLVLQGQAEATEIRISGKLPGRIDTFFVQEGDWVHRGDTLVVINSPEVHAKYQQVNALEQVALQQNKKIHAGTR
;
A
#
# COMPACT_ATOMS: atom_id res chain seq x y z
N MET A 1 -50.62 -22.00 -60.57
CA MET A 1 -51.07 -20.59 -60.60
C MET A 1 -49.84 -19.70 -60.51
N LYS A 2 -49.55 -18.89 -61.54
CA LYS A 2 -48.39 -17.98 -61.53
C LYS A 2 -48.65 -16.88 -60.49
N PRO A 3 -47.76 -16.63 -59.51
CA PRO A 3 -47.95 -15.51 -58.60
C PRO A 3 -47.85 -14.20 -59.39
N THR A 4 -48.89 -13.37 -59.30
CA THR A 4 -48.94 -12.04 -59.90
C THR A 4 -47.78 -11.20 -59.35
N SER A 5 -47.04 -10.47 -60.19
CA SER A 5 -45.83 -9.71 -59.81
C SER A 5 -46.00 -8.77 -58.61
N LYS A 6 -47.24 -8.27 -58.38
CA LYS A 6 -47.59 -7.44 -57.23
C LYS A 6 -47.52 -8.17 -55.89
N THR A 7 -47.87 -9.45 -55.83
CA THR A 7 -47.80 -10.24 -54.57
C THR A 7 -46.36 -10.59 -54.21
N LEU A 8 -45.52 -10.84 -55.23
CA LEU A 8 -44.09 -11.07 -55.04
C LEU A 8 -43.37 -9.81 -54.54
N SER A 9 -43.73 -8.64 -55.07
CA SER A 9 -43.19 -7.36 -54.63
C SER A 9 -43.58 -7.03 -53.19
N TRP A 10 -44.84 -7.27 -52.80
CA TRP A 10 -45.30 -7.10 -51.42
C TRP A 10 -44.63 -8.06 -50.43
N ALA A 11 -44.44 -9.32 -50.83
CA ALA A 11 -43.71 -10.30 -50.02
C ALA A 11 -42.26 -9.84 -49.76
N PHE A 12 -41.60 -9.28 -50.77
CA PHE A 12 -40.24 -8.75 -50.64
C PHE A 12 -40.16 -7.55 -49.68
N VAL A 13 -41.13 -6.63 -49.74
CA VAL A 13 -41.20 -5.47 -48.83
C VAL A 13 -41.43 -5.91 -47.39
N ILE A 14 -42.30 -6.90 -47.16
CA ILE A 14 -42.58 -7.43 -45.81
C ILE A 14 -41.33 -8.10 -45.23
N ILE A 15 -40.59 -8.88 -46.03
CA ILE A 15 -39.34 -9.52 -45.61
C ILE A 15 -38.28 -8.47 -45.26
N LEU A 16 -38.15 -7.43 -46.08
CA LEU A 16 -37.18 -6.35 -45.85
C LEU A 16 -37.51 -5.57 -44.56
N LEU A 17 -38.79 -5.29 -44.30
CA LEU A 17 -39.26 -4.69 -43.06
C LEU A 17 -38.98 -5.57 -41.84
N ALA A 18 -39.26 -6.87 -41.94
CA ALA A 18 -39.01 -7.82 -40.86
C ALA A 18 -37.52 -7.90 -40.52
N VAL A 19 -36.63 -7.96 -41.52
CA VAL A 19 -35.18 -7.96 -41.32
C VAL A 19 -34.70 -6.64 -40.72
N GLY A 20 -35.23 -5.49 -41.17
CA GLY A 20 -34.89 -4.18 -40.61
C GLY A 20 -35.26 -4.06 -39.13
N ILE A 21 -36.46 -4.51 -38.77
CA ILE A 21 -36.95 -4.51 -37.39
C ILE A 21 -36.11 -5.46 -36.52
N PHE A 22 -35.83 -6.67 -37.01
CA PHE A 22 -35.04 -7.67 -36.28
C PHE A 22 -33.62 -7.18 -35.99
N THR A 23 -32.97 -6.58 -36.99
CA THR A 23 -31.62 -6.02 -36.84
C THR A 23 -31.61 -4.83 -35.88
N GLY A 24 -32.62 -3.95 -35.96
CA GLY A 24 -32.74 -2.80 -35.06
C GLY A 24 -32.95 -3.21 -33.59
N LEU A 25 -33.82 -4.19 -33.34
CA LEU A 25 -34.04 -4.76 -32.01
C LEU A 25 -32.79 -5.44 -31.46
N GLY A 26 -32.05 -6.18 -32.29
CA GLY A 26 -30.80 -6.84 -31.88
C GLY A 26 -29.74 -5.85 -31.40
N VAL A 27 -29.56 -4.74 -32.11
CA VAL A 27 -28.56 -3.71 -31.75
C VAL A 27 -28.94 -2.96 -30.48
N ILE A 28 -30.22 -2.66 -30.27
CA ILE A 28 -30.70 -1.98 -29.06
C ILE A 28 -30.55 -2.88 -27.83
N LEU A 29 -30.87 -4.17 -27.95
CA LEU A 29 -30.81 -5.11 -26.83
C LEU A 29 -29.37 -5.51 -26.45
N MET A 30 -28.44 -5.50 -27.41
CA MET A 30 -27.01 -5.77 -27.16
C MET A 30 -26.23 -4.56 -26.65
N HIS A 31 -26.84 -3.38 -26.57
CA HIS A 31 -26.13 -2.20 -26.09
C HIS A 31 -25.97 -2.22 -24.56
N LYS A 32 -24.71 -2.46 -24.17
CA LYS A 32 -24.08 -2.10 -22.91
C LYS A 32 -24.19 -3.15 -21.81
N GLN A 33 -23.26 -4.11 -21.87
CA GLN A 33 -22.80 -4.73 -20.64
C GLN A 33 -22.04 -3.66 -19.84
N PRO A 34 -22.39 -3.42 -18.56
CA PRO A 34 -21.66 -2.47 -17.74
C PRO A 34 -20.23 -3.01 -17.57
N LEU A 35 -19.25 -2.23 -18.03
CA LEU A 35 -17.84 -2.56 -17.85
C LEU A 35 -17.54 -2.51 -16.35
N VAL A 36 -17.42 -3.68 -15.71
CA VAL A 36 -17.04 -3.79 -14.31
C VAL A 36 -15.53 -3.62 -14.23
N LEU A 37 -15.08 -2.41 -13.91
CA LEU A 37 -13.68 -2.16 -13.62
C LEU A 37 -13.35 -2.70 -12.23
N GLN A 38 -12.66 -3.83 -12.18
CA GLN A 38 -12.09 -4.37 -10.94
C GLN A 38 -10.70 -3.77 -10.75
N GLY A 39 -10.50 -3.13 -9.61
CA GLY A 39 -9.21 -2.58 -9.20
C GLY A 39 -8.79 -3.19 -7.87
N GLN A 40 -7.48 -3.30 -7.68
CA GLN A 40 -6.89 -3.70 -6.40
C GLN A 40 -6.23 -2.45 -5.79
N ALA A 41 -6.52 -2.18 -4.53
CA ALA A 41 -5.76 -1.21 -3.76
C ALA A 41 -4.55 -1.93 -3.16
N GLU A 42 -3.35 -1.51 -3.54
CA GLU A 42 -2.11 -1.99 -2.93
C GLU A 42 -1.67 -0.99 -1.86
N ALA A 43 -1.53 -1.46 -0.62
CA ALA A 43 -1.01 -0.68 0.49
C ALA A 43 0.42 -1.17 0.81
N THR A 44 1.34 -0.23 1.00
CA THR A 44 2.71 -0.57 1.43
C THR A 44 2.73 -0.86 2.92
N GLU A 45 2.95 -2.13 3.28
CA GLU A 45 3.14 -2.53 4.67
C GLU A 45 4.63 -2.48 5.04
N ILE A 46 4.97 -1.78 6.13
CA ILE A 46 6.33 -1.70 6.65
C ILE A 46 6.33 -2.27 8.06
N ARG A 47 7.10 -3.33 8.29
CA ARG A 47 7.27 -3.93 9.61
C ARG A 47 8.42 -3.27 10.35
N ILE A 48 8.10 -2.58 11.45
CA ILE A 48 9.10 -1.90 12.29
C ILE A 48 9.52 -2.84 13.43
N SER A 49 10.81 -3.14 13.50
CA SER A 49 11.39 -3.96 14.57
C SER A 49 12.35 -3.14 15.43
N GLY A 50 12.38 -3.41 16.73
CA GLY A 50 13.37 -2.83 17.64
C GLY A 50 14.79 -3.23 17.23
N LYS A 51 15.68 -2.26 17.08
CA LYS A 51 17.11 -2.50 16.77
C LYS A 51 17.88 -3.11 17.95
N LEU A 52 17.36 -2.97 19.17
CA LEU A 52 18.00 -3.43 20.40
C LEU A 52 17.08 -4.42 21.11
N PRO A 53 17.65 -5.49 21.70
CA PRO A 53 16.91 -6.36 22.61
C PRO A 53 16.58 -5.57 23.88
N GLY A 54 15.33 -5.64 24.32
CA GLY A 54 14.86 -4.96 25.52
C GLY A 54 13.36 -5.17 25.71
N ARG A 55 12.83 -4.63 26.80
CA ARG A 55 11.40 -4.64 27.07
C ARG A 55 10.76 -3.34 26.59
N ILE A 56 9.54 -3.43 26.10
CA ILE A 56 8.75 -2.24 25.77
C ILE A 56 8.41 -1.54 27.07
N ASP A 57 8.80 -0.27 27.17
CA ASP A 57 8.53 0.57 28.35
C ASP A 57 7.19 1.28 28.18
N THR A 58 7.06 2.02 27.07
CA THR A 58 5.84 2.76 26.73
C THR A 58 5.57 2.76 25.24
N PHE A 59 4.28 2.71 24.89
CA PHE A 59 3.78 2.97 23.55
C PHE A 59 3.32 4.42 23.48
N PHE A 60 3.77 5.16 22.45
CA PHE A 60 3.39 6.56 22.22
C PHE A 60 2.27 6.72 21.19
N VAL A 61 1.85 5.61 20.57
CA VAL A 61 0.86 5.57 19.49
C VAL A 61 -0.10 4.40 19.71
N GLN A 62 -1.32 4.55 19.23
CA GLN A 62 -2.33 3.48 19.21
C GLN A 62 -2.58 3.00 17.77
N GLU A 63 -3.18 1.82 17.65
CA GLU A 63 -3.57 1.27 16.35
C GLU A 63 -4.55 2.21 15.64
N GLY A 64 -4.22 2.61 14.41
CA GLY A 64 -5.02 3.54 13.61
C GLY A 64 -4.57 5.00 13.67
N ASP A 65 -3.59 5.34 14.52
CA ASP A 65 -3.03 6.69 14.56
C ASP A 65 -2.19 7.00 13.31
N TRP A 66 -2.27 8.25 12.86
CA TRP A 66 -1.44 8.76 11.77
C TRP A 66 -0.03 9.09 12.28
N VAL A 67 0.99 8.44 11.71
CA VAL A 67 2.39 8.61 12.11
C VAL A 67 3.24 9.07 10.93
N HIS A 68 4.22 9.92 11.20
CA HIS A 68 5.15 10.45 10.22
C HIS A 68 6.56 9.90 10.40
N ARG A 69 7.40 10.09 9.37
CA ARG A 69 8.81 9.69 9.45
C ARG A 69 9.52 10.50 10.54
N GLY A 70 10.11 9.78 11.49
CA GLY A 70 10.86 10.38 12.60
C GLY A 70 10.11 10.33 13.93
N ASP A 71 8.82 9.98 13.90
CA ASP A 71 8.03 9.84 15.13
C ASP A 71 8.48 8.63 15.93
N THR A 72 8.56 8.80 17.25
CA THR A 72 8.92 7.72 18.17
C THR A 72 7.66 6.93 18.49
N LEU A 73 7.59 5.70 17.97
CA LEU A 73 6.43 4.83 18.18
C LEU A 73 6.48 4.14 19.55
N VAL A 74 7.66 3.63 19.92
CA VAL A 74 7.87 2.80 21.09
C VAL A 74 9.21 3.15 21.72
N VAL A 75 9.23 3.27 23.04
CA VAL A 75 10.48 3.33 23.80
C VAL A 75 10.77 1.94 24.37
N ILE A 76 11.98 1.46 24.08
CA ILE A 76 12.48 0.17 24.56
C ILE A 76 13.48 0.45 25.69
N ASN A 77 13.21 -0.09 26.86
CA ASN A 77 14.14 -0.06 27.98
C ASN A 77 15.01 -1.32 27.96
N SER A 78 16.32 -1.13 27.83
CA SER A 78 17.32 -2.20 27.86
C SER A 78 18.37 -1.89 28.94
N PRO A 79 18.24 -2.45 30.15
CA PRO A 79 19.14 -2.17 31.26
C PRO A 79 20.58 -2.64 30.97
N GLU A 80 20.73 -3.71 30.19
CA GLU A 80 22.03 -4.26 29.78
C GLU A 80 22.81 -3.27 28.90
N VAL A 81 22.14 -2.65 27.93
CA VAL A 81 22.75 -1.64 27.06
C VAL A 81 23.14 -0.41 27.86
N HIS A 82 22.28 0.04 28.77
CA HIS A 82 22.57 1.19 29.62
C HIS A 82 23.78 0.94 30.54
N ALA A 83 23.84 -0.24 31.18
CA ALA A 83 24.97 -0.62 32.01
C ALA A 83 26.29 -0.65 31.22
N LYS A 84 26.29 -1.24 30.02
CA LYS A 84 27.48 -1.28 29.16
C LYS A 84 27.90 0.11 28.69
N TYR A 85 26.94 0.99 28.37
CA TYR A 85 27.23 2.37 28.01
C TYR A 85 27.90 3.13 29.17
N GLN A 86 27.40 2.98 30.40
CA GLN A 86 28.03 3.58 31.57
C GLN A 86 29.44 3.07 31.81
N GLN A 87 29.67 1.76 31.66
CA GLN A 87 31.01 1.16 31.78
C GLN A 87 31.99 1.74 30.75
N VAL A 88 31.57 1.83 29.48
CA VAL A 88 32.42 2.37 28.41
C VAL A 88 32.72 3.84 28.63
N ASN A 89 31.73 4.64 29.01
CA ASN A 89 31.92 6.06 29.30
C ASN A 89 32.86 6.28 30.50
N ALA A 90 32.74 5.46 31.55
CA ALA A 90 33.68 5.50 32.68
C ALA A 90 35.11 5.18 32.24
N LEU A 91 35.31 4.17 31.39
CA LEU A 91 36.62 3.82 30.84
C LEU A 91 37.20 4.93 29.95
N GLU A 92 36.37 5.55 29.10
CA GLU A 92 36.76 6.68 28.28
C GLU A 92 37.20 7.87 29.14
N GLN A 93 36.45 8.20 30.18
CA GLN A 93 36.83 9.26 31.12
C GLN A 93 38.16 8.97 31.81
N VAL A 94 38.38 7.74 32.27
CA VAL A 94 39.66 7.34 32.87
C VAL A 94 40.80 7.50 31.85
N ALA A 95 40.61 7.05 30.62
CA ALA A 95 41.62 7.17 29.56
C ALA A 95 41.93 8.63 29.22
N LEU A 96 40.91 9.49 29.11
CA LEU A 96 41.08 10.93 28.88
C LEU A 96 41.84 11.59 30.03
N GLN A 97 41.54 11.22 31.29
CA GLN A 97 42.24 11.75 32.46
C GLN A 97 43.68 11.25 32.54
N GLN A 98 43.94 9.99 32.20
CA GLN A 98 45.30 9.44 32.11
C GLN A 98 46.11 10.16 31.01
N ASN A 99 45.51 10.34 29.85
CA ASN A 99 46.13 11.04 28.72
C ASN A 99 46.44 12.50 29.09
N LYS A 100 45.50 13.20 29.75
CA LYS A 100 45.74 14.54 30.32
C LYS A 100 46.88 14.55 31.33
N LYS A 101 46.98 13.55 32.21
CA LYS A 101 48.10 13.43 33.16
C LYS A 101 49.45 13.23 32.46
N ILE A 102 49.48 12.42 31.39
CA ILE A 102 50.70 12.21 30.59
C ILE A 102 51.12 13.52 29.89
N HIS A 103 50.17 14.26 29.31
CA HIS A 103 50.46 15.54 28.64
C HIS A 103 50.75 16.71 29.58
N ALA A 104 50.18 16.72 30.79
CA ALA A 104 50.45 17.73 31.81
C ALA A 104 51.89 17.63 32.37
N GLY A 105 52.67 16.65 31.92
CA GLY A 105 54.04 16.43 32.33
C GLY A 105 54.08 15.72 33.68
N THR A 106 54.40 14.43 33.63
CA THR A 106 54.89 13.70 34.81
C THR A 106 56.19 14.38 35.25
N ARG A 107 56.09 15.30 36.21
CA ARG A 107 57.22 15.78 37.00
C ARG A 107 57.56 14.77 38.10
#